data_AF-A0A6G3X550-F1
#
_entry.id   AF-A0A6G3X550-F1
#
_cell.length_a   1.000
_cell.length_b   1.000
_cell.length_c   1.000
_cell.angle_alpha   90.00
_cell.angle_beta   90.00
_cell.angle_gamma   90.00
#
_symmetry.space_group_name_H-M   'P 1'
#
loop_
_entity.id
_entity.type
_entity.pdbx_description
1 polymer ?
#
loop_
_entity_poly.entity_id
_entity_poly.type
_entity_poly.pdbx_seq_one_letter_code
_entity_poly.pdbx_strand_id
1 'polypeptide(L)'
;YEIALNILLASLTIVFLLAVVTLKPFAIYAGADDQTSLIVLAALLVCLIPTTIGALLSAIGIAGMDRLVQRNVLAMSGRAVEAAGDVSTLLLDKTGTITLGNRQAAEFLAVRGVTESTLADAAQLSSLADETPEGRSIVVLAKEKYGLRERTQGELTGAAWVEFTAQTRMSGVDVDGRKVRKGATGSVIAWVKERNGSVSEDAQALTDRISQAGGTPLLVAVEDAEGARVLGVVHLKDVVKEGMRERFDELRRMGIRTVMITGDNPLTAKAIAEEAGVDDFLAEATPEDKMALIKR
;
A
#
# COMPACT_ATOMS: atom_id res chain seq x y z
N TYR A 1 -20.11 -20.71 9.36
CA TYR A 1 -20.78 -20.29 10.60
C TYR A 1 -22.30 -20.40 10.47
N GLU A 2 -22.93 -19.67 9.55
CA GLU A 2 -24.39 -19.67 9.32
C GLU A 2 -25.02 -21.07 9.15
N ILE A 3 -24.39 -21.97 8.38
CA ILE A 3 -24.86 -23.36 8.22
C ILE A 3 -24.83 -24.12 9.56
N ALA A 4 -23.77 -23.97 10.35
CA ALA A 4 -23.63 -24.66 11.63
C ALA A 4 -24.67 -24.17 12.65
N LEU A 5 -24.95 -22.86 12.65
CA LEU A 5 -25.99 -22.29 13.50
C LEU A 5 -27.39 -22.75 13.06
N ASN A 6 -27.69 -22.77 11.76
CA ASN A 6 -28.96 -23.29 11.25
C ASN A 6 -29.16 -24.77 11.62
N ILE A 7 -28.11 -25.58 11.52
CA ILE A 7 -28.14 -26.98 11.99
C ILE A 7 -28.43 -27.02 13.49
N LEU A 8 -27.74 -26.22 14.31
CA LEU A 8 -27.95 -26.18 15.75
C LEU A 8 -29.39 -25.80 16.11
N LEU A 9 -29.93 -24.74 15.50
CA LEU A 9 -31.29 -24.26 15.72
C LEU A 9 -32.33 -25.31 15.29
N ALA A 10 -32.12 -25.95 14.13
CA ALA A 10 -32.98 -27.03 13.66
C ALA A 10 -32.94 -28.23 14.61
N SER A 11 -31.75 -28.66 15.04
CA SER A 11 -31.56 -29.75 15.99
C SER A 11 -32.23 -29.48 17.33
N LEU A 12 -32.03 -28.30 17.91
CA LEU A 12 -32.69 -27.88 19.17
C LEU A 12 -34.22 -27.86 19.01
N THR A 13 -34.72 -27.33 17.90
CA THR A 13 -36.16 -27.29 17.62
C THR A 13 -36.76 -28.69 17.54
N ILE A 14 -36.08 -29.64 16.87
CA ILE A 14 -36.51 -31.04 16.80
C ILE A 14 -36.51 -31.68 18.18
N VAL A 15 -35.45 -31.50 18.96
CA VAL A 15 -35.34 -32.05 20.32
C VAL A 15 -36.45 -31.51 21.22
N PHE A 16 -36.69 -30.19 21.22
CA PHE A 16 -37.76 -29.58 22.01
C PHE A 16 -39.15 -29.98 21.53
N LEU A 17 -39.36 -30.14 20.22
CA LEU A 17 -40.61 -30.66 19.68
C LEU A 17 -40.88 -32.07 20.20
N LEU A 18 -39.90 -32.97 20.14
CA LEU A 18 -40.04 -34.34 20.66
C LEU A 18 -40.28 -34.35 22.17
N ALA A 19 -39.57 -33.51 22.93
CA ALA A 19 -39.78 -33.36 24.37
C ALA A 19 -41.22 -32.89 24.67
N VAL A 20 -41.73 -31.87 23.96
CA VAL A 20 -43.09 -31.36 24.19
C VAL A 20 -44.16 -32.36 23.77
N VAL A 21 -44.00 -33.05 22.64
CA VAL A 21 -44.97 -34.04 22.14
C VAL A 21 -45.06 -35.25 23.07
N THR A 22 -43.93 -35.69 23.63
CA THR A 22 -43.90 -36.83 24.57
C THR A 22 -44.56 -36.54 25.92
N LEU A 23 -44.67 -35.26 26.33
CA LEU A 23 -45.34 -34.89 27.59
C LEU A 23 -46.84 -35.25 27.60
N LYS A 24 -47.53 -35.20 26.45
CA LYS A 24 -48.98 -35.45 26.41
C LYS A 24 -49.35 -36.91 26.76
N PRO A 25 -48.75 -37.94 26.15
CA PRO A 25 -48.95 -39.33 26.59
C PRO A 25 -48.63 -39.57 28.07
N PHE A 26 -47.53 -38.99 28.59
CA PHE A 26 -47.17 -39.14 30.00
C PHE A 26 -48.18 -38.48 30.94
N ALA A 27 -48.69 -37.30 30.58
CA ALA A 27 -49.70 -36.61 31.36
C ALA A 27 -51.04 -37.36 31.37
N ILE A 28 -51.44 -37.94 30.23
CA ILE A 28 -52.62 -38.82 30.16
C ILE A 28 -52.44 -40.02 31.09
N TYR A 29 -51.28 -40.68 31.04
CA TYR A 29 -50.97 -41.82 31.90
C TYR A 29 -50.97 -41.46 33.40
N ALA A 30 -50.48 -40.26 33.74
CA ALA A 30 -50.44 -39.77 35.12
C ALA A 30 -51.77 -39.18 35.63
N GLY A 31 -52.83 -39.16 34.80
CA GLY A 31 -54.13 -38.55 35.16
C GLY A 31 -54.13 -37.02 35.19
N ALA A 32 -53.16 -36.38 34.54
CA ALA A 32 -52.98 -34.92 34.49
C ALA A 32 -53.34 -34.34 33.11
N ASP A 33 -54.30 -34.94 32.39
CA ASP A 33 -54.66 -34.55 31.03
C ASP A 33 -55.15 -33.09 30.94
N ASP A 34 -55.95 -32.67 31.92
CA ASP A 34 -56.49 -31.31 32.03
C ASP A 34 -55.40 -30.24 32.22
N GLN A 35 -54.24 -30.62 32.78
CA GLN A 35 -53.11 -29.71 33.01
C GLN A 35 -52.22 -29.55 31.77
N THR A 36 -52.35 -30.43 30.77
CA THR A 36 -51.56 -30.42 29.52
C THR A 36 -52.45 -30.16 28.32
N SER A 37 -53.18 -29.04 28.36
CA SER A 37 -53.94 -28.58 27.20
C SER A 37 -53.00 -28.25 26.04
N LEU A 38 -53.52 -28.30 24.81
CA LEU A 38 -52.77 -27.95 23.60
C LEU A 38 -52.16 -26.55 23.70
N ILE A 39 -52.85 -25.62 24.37
CA ILE A 39 -52.41 -24.24 24.58
C ILE A 39 -51.14 -24.20 25.45
N VAL A 40 -51.10 -24.97 26.54
CA VAL A 40 -49.94 -25.04 27.44
C VAL A 40 -48.73 -25.64 26.72
N LEU A 41 -48.93 -26.71 25.95
CA LEU A 41 -47.85 -27.35 25.19
C LEU A 41 -47.31 -26.43 24.08
N ALA A 42 -48.19 -25.70 23.39
CA ALA A 42 -47.79 -24.71 22.39
C ALA A 42 -47.00 -23.55 23.01
N ALA A 43 -47.45 -23.02 24.15
CA ALA A 43 -46.73 -21.98 24.88
C ALA A 43 -45.34 -22.46 25.33
N LEU A 44 -45.25 -23.68 25.88
CA LEU A 44 -43.98 -24.29 26.27
C LEU A 44 -43.03 -24.43 25.08
N LEU A 45 -43.52 -24.91 23.93
CA LEU A 45 -42.70 -25.03 22.72
C LEU A 45 -42.15 -23.68 22.26
N VAL A 46 -42.97 -22.63 22.25
CA VAL A 46 -42.54 -21.26 21.89
C VAL A 46 -41.49 -20.74 22.86
N CYS A 47 -41.63 -21.01 24.16
CA CYS A 47 -40.64 -20.64 25.18
C CYS A 47 -39.31 -21.39 25.04
N LEU A 48 -39.32 -22.61 24.50
CA LEU A 48 -38.12 -23.44 24.35
C LEU A 48 -37.36 -23.17 23.05
N ILE A 49 -38.08 -22.90 21.94
CA ILE A 49 -37.43 -22.65 20.64
C ILE A 49 -36.62 -21.34 20.72
N PRO A 50 -35.31 -21.36 20.38
CA PRO A 50 -34.43 -20.19 20.46
C PRO A 50 -34.65 -19.18 19.31
N THR A 51 -35.90 -18.73 19.12
CA THR A 51 -36.31 -17.80 18.05
C THR A 51 -35.57 -16.47 18.09
N THR A 52 -35.20 -16.00 19.29
CA THR A 52 -34.46 -14.76 19.49
C THR A 52 -33.09 -14.77 18.82
N ILE A 53 -32.36 -15.90 18.89
CA ILE A 53 -31.00 -16.00 18.34
C ILE A 53 -31.04 -15.91 16.81
N GLY A 54 -32.00 -16.60 16.17
CA GLY A 54 -32.17 -16.56 14.72
C GLY A 54 -32.51 -15.16 14.20
N ALA A 55 -33.37 -14.43 14.91
CA ALA A 55 -33.73 -13.05 14.53
C ALA A 55 -32.57 -12.06 14.73
N LEU A 56 -31.81 -12.19 15.82
CA LEU A 56 -30.72 -11.26 16.13
C LEU A 56 -29.54 -11.38 15.17
N LEU A 57 -29.25 -12.57 14.62
CA LEU A 57 -28.11 -12.77 13.73
C LEU A 57 -28.17 -11.84 12.50
N SER A 58 -29.31 -11.81 11.80
CA SER A 58 -29.51 -10.97 10.62
C SER A 58 -29.42 -9.48 10.97
N ALA A 59 -29.97 -9.07 12.11
CA ALA A 59 -29.91 -7.70 12.58
C ALA A 59 -28.46 -7.27 12.90
N ILE A 60 -27.69 -8.12 13.58
CA ILE A 60 -26.27 -7.88 13.91
C ILE A 60 -25.44 -7.77 12.63
N GLY A 61 -25.64 -8.67 11.66
CA GLY A 61 -24.94 -8.63 10.38
C GLY A 61 -25.19 -7.33 9.60
N ILE A 62 -26.45 -6.90 9.50
CA ILE A 62 -26.83 -5.65 8.83
C ILE A 62 -26.23 -4.44 9.57
N ALA A 63 -26.35 -4.40 10.90
CA ALA A 63 -25.77 -3.32 11.70
C ALA A 63 -24.24 -3.26 11.58
N GLY A 64 -23.57 -4.41 11.49
CA GLY A 64 -22.12 -4.49 11.28
C GLY A 64 -21.71 -3.92 9.92
N MET A 65 -22.42 -4.28 8.85
CA MET A 65 -22.17 -3.73 7.51
C MET A 65 -22.42 -2.22 7.45
N ASP A 66 -23.50 -1.73 8.06
CA ASP A 66 -23.81 -0.29 8.09
C ASP A 66 -22.70 0.51 8.80
N ARG A 67 -22.18 0.01 9.93
CA ARG A 67 -21.06 0.63 10.65
C ARG A 67 -19.77 0.69 9.81
N LEU A 68 -19.51 -0.30 8.96
CA LEU A 68 -18.35 -0.28 8.07
C LEU A 68 -18.50 0.75 6.95
N VAL A 69 -19.69 0.89 6.37
CA VAL A 69 -19.98 1.91 5.34
C VAL A 69 -19.77 3.32 5.91
N GLN A 70 -20.22 3.58 7.14
CA GLN A 70 -19.97 4.84 7.84
C GLN A 70 -18.47 5.15 8.06
N ARG A 71 -17.61 4.13 7.95
CA ARG A 71 -16.15 4.23 8.03
C ARG A 71 -15.46 4.11 6.66
N ASN A 72 -16.21 4.30 5.56
CA ASN A 72 -15.73 4.18 4.18
C ASN A 72 -15.17 2.80 3.82
N VAL A 73 -15.64 1.74 4.49
CA VAL A 73 -15.31 0.34 4.17
C VAL A 73 -16.52 -0.31 3.52
N LEU A 74 -16.39 -0.69 2.25
CA LEU A 74 -17.44 -1.38 1.50
C LEU A 74 -17.33 -2.90 1.69
N ALA A 75 -18.21 -3.46 2.52
CA ALA A 75 -18.32 -4.91 2.67
C ALA A 75 -19.30 -5.49 1.63
N MET A 76 -18.81 -6.41 0.79
CA MET A 76 -19.64 -7.03 -0.25
C MET A 76 -20.63 -8.09 0.30
N SER A 77 -20.43 -8.55 1.54
CA SER A 77 -21.33 -9.48 2.22
C SER A 77 -21.12 -9.45 3.73
N GLY A 78 -22.14 -9.83 4.52
CA GLY A 78 -22.00 -10.02 5.97
C GLY A 78 -20.96 -11.08 6.32
N ARG A 79 -20.85 -12.14 5.51
CA ARG A 79 -19.82 -13.18 5.65
C ARG A 79 -18.39 -12.60 5.55
N ALA A 80 -18.16 -11.59 4.73
CA ALA A 80 -16.85 -10.95 4.64
C ALA A 80 -16.51 -10.18 5.93
N VAL A 81 -17.50 -9.56 6.57
CA VAL A 81 -17.34 -8.85 7.85
C VAL A 81 -17.01 -9.84 8.98
N GLU A 82 -17.75 -10.95 9.04
CA GLU A 82 -17.47 -12.01 10.02
C GLU A 82 -16.07 -12.61 9.81
N ALA A 83 -15.74 -12.98 8.57
CA ALA A 83 -14.45 -13.57 8.24
C ALA A 83 -13.28 -12.63 8.57
N ALA A 84 -13.45 -11.32 8.41
CA ALA A 84 -12.45 -10.33 8.78
C ALA A 84 -12.16 -10.30 10.29
N GLY A 85 -13.14 -10.66 11.13
CA GLY A 85 -12.98 -10.77 12.58
C GLY A 85 -12.09 -11.94 13.02
N ASP A 86 -12.01 -13.00 12.21
CA ASP A 86 -11.21 -14.20 12.49
C ASP A 86 -9.81 -14.16 11.84
N VAL A 87 -9.43 -13.03 11.23
CA VAL A 87 -8.11 -12.89 10.57
C VAL A 87 -7.00 -12.78 11.61
N SER A 88 -6.01 -13.67 11.50
CA SER A 88 -4.80 -13.65 12.33
C SER A 88 -3.57 -13.08 11.61
N THR A 89 -3.56 -13.08 10.28
CA THR A 89 -2.45 -12.56 9.47
C THR A 89 -2.97 -11.71 8.33
N LEU A 90 -2.48 -10.47 8.22
CA LEU A 90 -2.78 -9.54 7.15
C LEU A 90 -1.60 -9.47 6.18
N LEU A 91 -1.85 -9.85 4.94
CA LEU A 91 -0.90 -9.72 3.83
C LEU A 91 -1.17 -8.41 3.09
N LEU A 92 -0.18 -7.54 3.00
CA LEU A 92 -0.32 -6.23 2.37
C LEU A 92 0.61 -6.11 1.16
N ASP A 93 0.09 -5.62 0.04
CA ASP A 93 0.95 -5.18 -1.05
C ASP A 93 1.71 -3.90 -0.63
N LYS A 94 2.90 -3.66 -1.15
CA LYS A 94 3.66 -2.44 -0.80
C LYS A 94 3.09 -1.21 -1.50
N THR A 95 3.14 -1.20 -2.84
CA THR A 95 2.91 -0.01 -3.67
C THR A 95 1.46 0.44 -3.56
N GLY A 96 1.25 1.70 -3.16
CA GLY A 96 -0.09 2.30 -3.06
C GLY A 96 -0.92 1.86 -1.85
N THR A 97 -0.52 0.80 -1.14
CA THR A 97 -1.17 0.34 0.09
C THR A 97 -0.40 0.84 1.31
N ILE A 98 0.86 0.45 1.48
CA ILE A 98 1.74 0.91 2.57
C ILE A 98 2.36 2.27 2.21
N THR A 99 2.77 2.42 0.96
CA THR A 99 3.39 3.64 0.46
C THR A 99 2.40 4.48 -0.33
N LEU A 100 2.77 5.75 -0.60
CA LEU A 100 1.99 6.63 -1.46
C LEU A 100 1.88 6.11 -2.91
N GLY A 101 2.70 5.13 -3.29
CA GLY A 101 2.67 4.47 -4.59
C GLY A 101 3.53 5.15 -5.66
N ASN A 102 4.05 6.34 -5.37
CA ASN A 102 4.95 7.10 -6.23
C ASN A 102 6.28 7.33 -5.50
N ARG A 103 7.40 7.12 -6.17
CA ARG A 103 8.71 7.45 -5.61
C ARG A 103 8.89 8.96 -5.57
N GLN A 104 9.39 9.50 -4.47
CA GLN A 104 9.64 10.92 -4.30
C GLN A 104 11.12 11.21 -4.09
N ALA A 105 11.56 12.37 -4.58
CA ALA A 105 12.90 12.87 -4.34
C ALA A 105 13.12 13.16 -2.86
N ALA A 106 14.12 12.51 -2.28
CA ALA A 106 14.51 12.69 -0.89
C ALA A 106 15.76 13.56 -0.74
N GLU A 107 16.71 13.44 -1.67
CA GLU A 107 18.02 14.07 -1.52
C GLU A 107 18.71 14.31 -2.87
N PHE A 108 19.51 15.38 -2.94
CA PHE A 108 20.45 15.64 -4.03
C PHE A 108 21.87 15.34 -3.55
N LEU A 109 22.58 14.51 -4.29
CA LEU A 109 23.93 14.07 -3.97
C LEU A 109 24.87 14.49 -5.11
N ALA A 110 25.56 15.61 -4.90
CA ALA A 110 26.51 16.14 -5.88
C ALA A 110 27.78 15.29 -5.96
N VAL A 111 28.34 15.15 -7.16
CA VAL A 111 29.68 14.57 -7.34
C VAL A 111 30.75 15.54 -6.86
N ARG A 112 31.97 15.04 -6.64
CA ARG A 112 33.14 15.85 -6.30
C ARG A 112 33.31 17.02 -7.28
N GLY A 113 33.50 18.21 -6.71
CA GLY A 113 33.70 19.44 -7.48
C GLY A 113 32.41 20.14 -7.92
N VAL A 114 31.24 19.57 -7.63
CA VAL A 114 29.93 20.20 -7.89
C VAL A 114 29.25 20.53 -6.57
N THR A 115 28.60 21.70 -6.50
CA THR A 115 27.82 22.08 -5.31
C THR A 115 26.41 21.48 -5.38
N GLU A 116 25.82 21.17 -4.23
CA GLU A 116 24.42 20.71 -4.19
C GLU A 116 23.45 21.71 -4.83
N SER A 117 23.71 23.02 -4.69
CA SER A 117 22.87 24.06 -5.30
C SER A 117 22.91 24.00 -6.83
N THR A 118 24.08 23.73 -7.42
CA THR A 118 24.23 23.56 -8.87
C THR A 118 23.48 22.32 -9.36
N LEU A 119 23.58 21.21 -8.61
CA LEU A 119 22.83 20.00 -8.90
C LEU A 119 21.32 20.23 -8.78
N ALA A 120 20.86 20.89 -7.72
CA ALA A 120 19.44 21.15 -7.49
C ALA A 120 18.83 22.04 -8.58
N ASP A 121 19.55 23.09 -9.04
CA ASP A 121 19.11 23.94 -10.16
C ASP A 121 18.99 23.14 -11.46
N ALA A 122 20.00 22.33 -11.80
CA ALA A 122 19.98 21.46 -12.96
C ALA A 122 18.88 20.38 -12.88
N ALA A 123 18.69 19.77 -11.70
CA ALA A 123 17.68 18.76 -11.46
C ALA A 123 16.26 19.34 -11.57
N GLN A 124 16.04 20.55 -11.05
CA GLN A 124 14.77 21.27 -11.21
C GLN A 124 14.51 21.56 -12.68
N LEU A 125 15.45 22.21 -13.37
CA LEU A 125 15.33 22.58 -14.79
C LEU A 125 15.01 21.36 -15.67
N SER A 126 15.73 20.26 -15.48
CA SER A 126 15.49 19.02 -16.24
C SER A 126 14.19 18.29 -15.87
N SER A 127 13.52 18.68 -14.79
CA SER A 127 12.26 18.08 -14.32
C SER A 127 11.02 18.93 -14.64
N LEU A 128 11.16 20.17 -15.11
CA LEU A 128 10.02 21.05 -15.42
C LEU A 128 9.15 20.55 -16.59
N ALA A 129 9.71 19.72 -17.48
CA ALA A 129 8.98 19.06 -18.57
C ALA A 129 8.65 17.58 -18.25
N ASP A 130 8.93 17.13 -17.02
CA ASP A 130 8.67 15.78 -16.58
C ASP A 130 7.38 15.75 -15.74
N GLU A 131 6.26 15.43 -16.39
CA GLU A 131 4.95 15.40 -15.74
C GLU A 131 4.74 14.20 -14.80
N THR A 132 5.69 13.28 -14.73
CA THR A 132 5.62 12.12 -13.83
C THR A 132 5.62 12.55 -12.36
N PRO A 133 5.07 11.72 -11.45
CA PRO A 133 5.18 11.96 -10.01
C PRO A 133 6.62 12.18 -9.54
N GLU A 134 7.57 11.43 -10.11
CA GLU A 134 9.01 11.55 -9.84
C GLU A 134 9.53 12.93 -10.27
N GLY A 135 9.21 13.37 -11.49
CA GLY A 135 9.51 14.70 -12.01
C GLY A 135 9.03 15.83 -11.11
N ARG A 136 7.74 15.80 -10.75
CA ARG A 136 7.13 16.78 -9.86
C ARG A 136 7.79 16.80 -8.48
N SER A 137 8.11 15.63 -7.92
CA SER A 137 8.76 15.53 -6.60
C SER A 137 10.14 16.20 -6.56
N ILE A 138 10.89 16.17 -7.67
CA ILE A 138 12.20 16.82 -7.78
C ILE A 138 12.06 18.34 -7.77
N VAL A 139 11.08 18.87 -8.50
CA VAL A 139 10.79 20.31 -8.53
C VAL A 139 10.39 20.80 -7.14
N VAL A 140 9.54 20.03 -6.43
CA VAL A 140 9.13 20.33 -5.05
C VAL A 140 10.34 20.32 -4.10
N LEU A 141 11.17 19.28 -4.12
CA LEU A 141 12.36 19.19 -3.26
C LEU A 141 13.33 20.35 -3.49
N ALA A 142 13.57 20.72 -4.75
CA ALA A 142 14.42 21.85 -5.11
C ALA A 142 13.88 23.19 -4.56
N LYS A 143 12.57 23.40 -4.64
CA LYS A 143 11.88 24.60 -4.12
C LYS A 143 11.94 24.67 -2.60
N GLU A 144 11.61 23.59 -1.91
CA GLU A 144 11.52 23.57 -0.44
C GLU A 144 12.89 23.64 0.24
N LYS A 145 13.88 22.88 -0.26
CA LYS A 145 15.18 22.76 0.41
C LYS A 145 16.19 23.84 -0.02
N TYR A 146 16.12 24.33 -1.25
CA TYR A 146 17.10 25.29 -1.80
C TYR A 146 16.49 26.65 -2.17
N GLY A 147 15.19 26.87 -1.90
CA GLY A 147 14.52 28.14 -2.18
C GLY A 147 14.46 28.48 -3.67
N LEU A 148 14.64 27.50 -4.55
CA LEU A 148 14.62 27.71 -6.00
C LEU A 148 13.19 28.00 -6.43
N ARG A 149 12.94 29.26 -6.79
CA ARG A 149 11.64 29.73 -7.28
C ARG A 149 11.23 28.89 -8.50
N GLU A 150 9.95 28.53 -8.53
CA GLU A 150 9.38 27.77 -9.65
C GLU A 150 9.52 28.61 -10.92
N ARG A 151 10.42 28.20 -11.83
CA ARG A 151 10.59 28.83 -13.13
C ARG A 151 9.54 28.22 -14.05
N THR A 152 8.62 29.04 -14.55
CA THR A 152 7.56 28.53 -15.43
C THR A 152 8.14 28.31 -16.83
N GLN A 153 7.66 27.29 -17.58
CA GLN A 153 8.17 27.01 -18.94
C GLN A 153 8.16 28.24 -19.88
N GLY A 154 7.27 29.22 -19.63
CA GLY A 154 7.17 30.47 -20.39
C GLY A 154 8.13 31.59 -19.97
N GLU A 155 8.84 31.46 -18.85
CA GLU A 155 9.80 32.48 -18.37
C GLU A 155 11.18 32.34 -19.04
N LEU A 156 11.51 31.15 -19.56
CA LEU A 156 12.77 30.88 -20.25
C LEU A 156 12.58 31.01 -21.76
N THR A 157 12.82 32.23 -22.28
CA THR A 157 12.76 32.50 -23.72
C THR A 157 13.80 31.66 -24.46
N GLY A 158 13.37 30.79 -25.39
CA GLY A 158 14.27 29.96 -26.19
C GLY A 158 14.64 28.60 -25.59
N ALA A 159 13.99 28.18 -24.49
CA ALA A 159 14.15 26.83 -23.95
C ALA A 159 13.47 25.78 -24.86
N ALA A 160 14.22 24.75 -25.26
CA ALA A 160 13.66 23.55 -25.89
C ALA A 160 13.52 22.45 -24.84
N TRP A 161 12.28 22.10 -24.51
CA TRP A 161 11.94 21.11 -23.49
C TRP A 161 12.04 19.68 -24.03
N VAL A 162 12.61 18.79 -23.23
CA VAL A 162 12.68 17.35 -23.52
C VAL A 162 11.82 16.64 -22.49
N GLU A 163 10.62 16.23 -22.93
CA GLU A 163 9.69 15.46 -22.11
C GLU A 163 10.25 14.09 -21.75
N PHE A 164 9.80 13.57 -20.61
CA PHE A 164 10.13 12.19 -20.23
C PHE A 164 9.48 11.19 -21.20
N THR A 165 10.26 10.21 -21.68
CA THR A 165 9.72 9.05 -22.40
C THR A 165 10.25 7.75 -21.81
N ALA A 166 9.43 6.69 -21.85
CA ALA A 166 9.83 5.38 -21.35
C ALA A 166 10.98 4.75 -22.16
N GLN A 167 11.16 5.17 -23.43
CA GLN A 167 12.22 4.70 -24.32
C GLN A 167 13.57 5.32 -23.96
N THR A 168 13.61 6.64 -23.77
CA THR A 168 14.85 7.33 -23.38
C THR A 168 15.14 7.20 -21.88
N ARG A 169 14.09 7.02 -21.07
CA ARG A 169 14.13 7.05 -19.59
C ARG A 169 14.82 8.31 -19.04
N MET A 170 14.66 9.42 -19.76
CA MET A 170 15.22 10.71 -19.41
C MET A 170 14.32 11.87 -19.85
N SER A 171 14.44 12.98 -19.14
CA SER A 171 13.85 14.28 -19.43
C SER A 171 14.93 15.37 -19.38
N GLY A 172 14.61 16.59 -19.80
CA GLY A 172 15.57 17.67 -19.79
C GLY A 172 15.11 18.98 -20.40
N VAL A 173 16.09 19.86 -20.57
CA VAL A 173 15.91 21.14 -21.23
C VAL A 173 17.20 21.56 -21.93
N ASP A 174 17.06 22.21 -23.08
CA ASP A 174 18.14 22.91 -23.77
C ASP A 174 17.85 24.42 -23.70
N VAL A 175 18.68 25.18 -22.98
CA VAL A 175 18.47 26.61 -22.72
C VAL A 175 19.81 27.31 -22.53
N ASP A 176 19.95 28.54 -23.04
CA ASP A 176 21.15 29.39 -22.87
C ASP A 176 22.48 28.68 -23.21
N GLY A 177 22.49 27.90 -24.29
CA GLY A 177 23.67 27.12 -24.72
C GLY A 177 24.04 25.96 -23.80
N ARG A 178 23.17 25.62 -22.83
CA ARG A 178 23.32 24.50 -21.91
C ARG A 178 22.26 23.44 -22.20
N LYS A 179 22.65 22.17 -22.18
CA LYS A 179 21.72 21.04 -22.26
C LYS A 179 21.76 20.27 -20.97
N VAL A 180 20.65 20.23 -20.26
CA VAL A 180 20.54 19.54 -18.99
C VAL A 180 19.67 18.30 -19.17
N ARG A 181 20.14 17.15 -18.69
CA ARG A 181 19.40 15.89 -18.73
C ARG A 181 19.38 15.25 -17.36
N LYS A 182 18.25 14.62 -17.06
CA LYS A 182 18.01 13.80 -15.88
C LYS A 182 17.42 12.48 -16.34
N GLY A 183 17.79 11.37 -15.70
CA GLY A 183 17.14 10.10 -15.98
C GLY A 183 17.81 8.91 -15.31
N ALA A 184 17.45 7.72 -15.80
CA ALA A 184 18.06 6.48 -15.34
C ALA A 184 19.58 6.51 -15.54
N THR A 185 20.33 5.94 -14.58
CA THR A 185 21.80 5.95 -14.55
C THR A 185 22.42 5.57 -15.89
N GLY A 186 21.97 4.47 -16.51
CA GLY A 186 22.49 4.01 -17.80
C GLY A 186 22.22 4.99 -18.95
N SER A 187 21.02 5.56 -19.03
CA SER A 187 20.64 6.50 -20.10
C SER A 187 21.47 7.79 -20.04
N VAL A 188 21.67 8.34 -18.84
CA VAL A 188 22.43 9.58 -18.68
C VAL A 188 23.92 9.34 -18.93
N ILE A 189 24.48 8.23 -18.46
CA ILE A 189 25.89 7.87 -18.75
C ILE A 189 26.09 7.71 -20.27
N ALA A 190 25.17 7.05 -20.97
CA ALA A 190 25.24 6.91 -22.43
C ALA A 190 25.20 8.28 -23.12
N TRP A 191 24.27 9.14 -22.72
CA TRP A 191 24.13 10.50 -23.27
C TRP A 191 25.39 11.36 -23.08
N VAL A 192 26.05 11.25 -21.91
CA VAL A 192 27.33 11.94 -21.63
C VAL A 192 28.46 11.37 -22.50
N LYS A 193 28.56 10.03 -22.60
CA LYS A 193 29.62 9.36 -23.38
C LYS A 193 29.53 9.62 -24.87
N GLU A 194 28.33 9.65 -25.44
CA GLU A 194 28.10 10.02 -26.86
C GLU A 194 28.63 11.41 -27.22
N ARG A 195 28.81 12.28 -26.21
CA ARG A 195 29.32 13.65 -26.35
C ARG A 195 30.79 13.78 -25.93
N ASN A 196 31.50 12.65 -25.76
CA ASN A 196 32.87 12.61 -25.23
C ASN A 196 33.00 13.30 -23.86
N GLY A 197 31.94 13.25 -23.05
CA GLY A 197 31.89 13.84 -21.73
C GLY A 197 32.51 12.99 -20.62
N SER A 198 32.58 13.55 -19.42
CA SER A 198 33.15 12.92 -18.24
C SER A 198 32.08 12.43 -17.24
N VAL A 199 32.31 11.24 -16.69
CA VAL A 199 31.54 10.72 -15.57
C VAL A 199 32.49 10.68 -14.38
N SER A 200 32.15 11.41 -13.31
CA SER A 200 33.00 11.43 -12.11
C SER A 200 33.09 10.04 -11.48
N GLU A 201 34.26 9.69 -10.94
CA GLU A 201 34.52 8.37 -10.35
C GLU A 201 33.60 8.05 -9.16
N ASP A 202 33.19 9.07 -8.41
CA ASP A 202 32.29 8.93 -7.26
C ASP A 202 30.81 8.82 -7.64
N ALA A 203 30.43 9.07 -8.90
CA ALA A 203 29.04 8.94 -9.35
C ALA A 203 28.53 7.51 -9.16
N GLN A 204 29.33 6.51 -9.50
CA GLN A 204 28.96 5.09 -9.32
C GLN A 204 28.79 4.74 -7.84
N ALA A 205 29.69 5.22 -6.98
CA ALA A 205 29.59 4.97 -5.54
C ALA A 205 28.31 5.60 -4.94
N LEU A 206 27.91 6.79 -5.40
CA LEU A 206 26.67 7.42 -4.97
C LEU A 206 25.43 6.65 -5.44
N THR A 207 25.42 6.18 -6.69
CA THR A 207 24.30 5.37 -7.23
C THR A 207 24.18 4.03 -6.52
N ASP A 208 25.31 3.38 -6.22
CA ASP A 208 25.35 2.11 -5.51
C ASP A 208 24.85 2.28 -4.07
N ARG A 209 25.27 3.36 -3.40
CA ARG A 209 24.81 3.70 -2.04
C ARG A 209 23.30 3.90 -1.99
N ILE A 210 22.71 4.62 -2.94
CA ILE A 210 21.26 4.80 -3.03
C ILE A 210 20.56 3.45 -3.24
N SER A 211 21.07 2.64 -4.16
CA SER A 211 20.47 1.35 -4.50
C SER A 211 20.53 0.37 -3.31
N GLN A 212 21.64 0.40 -2.56
CA GLN A 212 21.82 -0.40 -1.33
C GLN A 212 20.88 0.03 -0.21
N ALA A 213 20.55 1.33 -0.14
CA ALA A 213 19.55 1.87 0.78
C ALA A 213 18.10 1.63 0.32
N GLY A 214 17.91 0.91 -0.80
CA GLY A 214 16.58 0.61 -1.33
C GLY A 214 15.96 1.73 -2.18
N GLY A 215 16.69 2.82 -2.42
CA GLY A 215 16.26 3.92 -3.26
C GLY A 215 16.50 3.68 -4.75
N THR A 216 15.97 4.56 -5.58
CA THR A 216 16.21 4.60 -7.03
C THR A 216 17.07 5.82 -7.37
N PRO A 217 18.28 5.63 -7.90
CA PRO A 217 19.13 6.75 -8.31
C PRO A 217 18.71 7.28 -9.69
N LEU A 218 18.56 8.61 -9.81
CA LEU A 218 18.50 9.29 -11.10
C LEU A 218 19.73 10.18 -11.28
N LEU A 219 20.47 10.01 -12.37
CA LEU A 219 21.60 10.90 -12.66
C LEU A 219 21.12 12.21 -13.26
N VAL A 220 21.86 13.27 -13.00
CA VAL A 220 21.71 14.59 -13.62
C VAL A 220 23.02 14.96 -14.28
N ALA A 221 22.97 15.38 -15.54
CA ALA A 221 24.12 15.78 -16.32
C ALA A 221 23.84 17.09 -17.05
N VAL A 222 24.91 17.80 -17.38
CA VAL A 222 24.89 19.03 -18.17
C VAL A 222 25.92 18.94 -19.29
N GLU A 223 25.60 19.52 -20.44
CA GLU A 223 26.52 19.87 -21.52
C GLU A 223 26.52 21.39 -21.64
N ASP A 224 27.67 22.02 -21.42
CA ASP A 224 27.89 23.47 -21.54
C ASP A 224 29.25 23.74 -22.21
N ALA A 225 29.78 24.96 -22.08
CA ALA A 225 31.08 25.34 -22.67
C ALA A 225 32.27 24.50 -22.15
N GLU A 226 32.15 23.84 -21.00
CA GLU A 226 33.16 22.94 -20.43
C GLU A 226 33.00 21.48 -20.90
N GLY A 227 31.95 21.19 -21.67
CA GLY A 227 31.61 19.87 -22.18
C GLY A 227 30.56 19.13 -21.35
N ALA A 228 30.21 17.92 -21.79
CA ALA A 228 29.23 17.08 -21.11
C ALA A 228 29.82 16.46 -19.82
N ARG A 229 29.14 16.60 -18.69
CA ARG A 229 29.54 15.99 -17.42
C ARG A 229 28.36 15.66 -16.51
N VAL A 230 28.55 14.65 -15.66
CA VAL A 230 27.60 14.32 -14.59
C VAL A 230 27.75 15.31 -13.43
N LEU A 231 26.64 15.87 -12.96
CA LEU A 231 26.59 16.79 -11.82
C LEU A 231 26.31 16.07 -10.49
N GLY A 232 25.61 14.93 -10.54
CA GLY A 232 25.23 14.20 -9.34
C GLY A 232 24.06 13.25 -9.53
N VAL A 233 23.54 12.79 -8.40
CA VAL A 233 22.46 11.81 -8.31
C VAL A 233 21.31 12.39 -7.49
N VAL A 234 20.08 12.23 -7.97
CA VAL A 234 18.87 12.39 -7.17
C VAL A 234 18.51 11.06 -6.56
N HIS A 235 18.35 11.02 -5.24
CA HIS A 235 17.83 9.87 -4.52
C HIS A 235 16.31 9.92 -4.53
N LEU A 236 15.67 9.01 -5.28
CA LEU A 236 14.23 8.76 -5.15
C LEU A 236 13.97 7.64 -4.14
N LYS A 237 13.03 7.82 -3.23
CA LYS A 237 12.58 6.78 -2.30
C LYS A 237 11.06 6.61 -2.37
N ASP A 238 10.57 5.41 -2.12
CA ASP A 238 9.13 5.21 -1.93
C ASP A 238 8.74 5.66 -0.51
N VAL A 239 7.74 6.53 -0.39
CA VAL A 239 7.40 7.17 0.88
C VAL A 239 6.29 6.39 1.56
N VAL A 240 6.56 5.90 2.78
CA VAL A 240 5.56 5.24 3.61
C VAL A 240 4.49 6.26 4.01
N LYS A 241 3.21 5.86 3.94
CA LYS A 241 2.09 6.72 4.36
C LYS A 241 2.24 7.11 5.83
N GLU A 242 1.85 8.34 6.16
CA GLU A 242 1.82 8.80 7.54
C GLU A 242 0.92 7.92 8.42
N GLY A 243 1.35 7.66 9.65
CA GLY A 243 0.60 6.88 10.62
C GLY A 243 0.65 5.35 10.42
N MET A 244 1.39 4.83 9.42
CA MET A 244 1.41 3.39 9.14
C MET A 244 2.03 2.57 10.26
N ARG A 245 3.08 3.08 10.89
CA ARG A 245 3.74 2.41 12.02
C ARG A 245 2.79 2.23 13.19
N GLU A 246 2.09 3.29 13.56
CA GLU A 246 1.11 3.27 14.65
C GLU A 246 -0.04 2.30 14.35
N ARG A 247 -0.50 2.25 13.09
CA ARG A 247 -1.54 1.29 12.65
C ARG A 247 -1.06 -0.15 12.73
N PHE A 248 0.15 -0.45 12.30
CA PHE A 248 0.70 -1.80 12.41
C PHE A 248 0.96 -2.21 13.86
N ASP A 249 1.37 -1.26 14.72
CA ASP A 249 1.48 -1.48 16.16
C ASP A 249 0.13 -1.80 16.80
N GLU A 250 -0.95 -1.14 16.38
CA GLU A 250 -2.31 -1.44 16.84
C GLU A 250 -2.75 -2.86 16.41
N LEU A 251 -2.53 -3.23 15.14
CA LEU A 251 -2.81 -4.58 14.64
C LEU A 251 -2.02 -5.64 15.42
N ARG A 252 -0.75 -5.37 15.70
CA ARG A 252 0.11 -6.25 16.50
C ARG A 252 -0.43 -6.42 17.93
N ARG A 253 -0.95 -5.36 18.55
CA ARG A 253 -1.62 -5.44 19.87
C ARG A 253 -2.92 -6.24 19.83
N MET A 254 -3.61 -6.27 18.69
CA MET A 254 -4.78 -7.12 18.45
C MET A 254 -4.41 -8.59 18.17
N GLY A 255 -3.11 -8.92 18.09
CA GLY A 255 -2.64 -10.26 17.76
C GLY A 255 -2.64 -10.57 16.26
N ILE A 256 -2.81 -9.56 15.40
CA ILE A 256 -2.79 -9.71 13.95
C ILE A 256 -1.37 -9.49 13.45
N ARG A 257 -0.78 -10.52 12.83
CA ARG A 257 0.54 -10.43 12.19
C ARG A 257 0.42 -9.72 10.85
N THR A 258 1.35 -8.84 10.53
CA THR A 258 1.38 -8.09 9.27
C THR A 258 2.57 -8.47 8.41
N VAL A 259 2.33 -8.86 7.16
CA VAL A 259 3.39 -9.25 6.22
C VAL A 259 3.27 -8.40 4.96
N MET A 260 4.33 -7.69 4.63
CA MET A 260 4.42 -6.95 3.38
C MET A 260 4.86 -7.87 2.25
N ILE A 261 4.20 -7.79 1.10
CA ILE A 261 4.56 -8.51 -0.11
C ILE A 261 4.91 -7.50 -1.20
N THR A 262 6.05 -7.68 -1.84
CA THR A 262 6.51 -6.78 -2.89
C THR A 262 7.33 -7.50 -3.97
N GLY A 263 7.27 -6.98 -5.19
CA GLY A 263 8.17 -7.37 -6.28
C GLY A 263 9.48 -6.58 -6.30
N ASP A 264 9.66 -5.63 -5.37
CA ASP A 264 10.93 -4.92 -5.24
C ASP A 264 12.03 -5.87 -4.72
N ASN A 265 13.28 -5.48 -4.94
CA ASN A 265 14.44 -6.20 -4.45
C ASN A 265 14.46 -6.27 -2.89
N PRO A 266 15.19 -7.22 -2.29
CA PRO A 266 15.20 -7.43 -0.85
C PRO A 266 15.67 -6.22 -0.02
N LEU A 267 16.55 -5.38 -0.56
CA LEU A 267 17.07 -4.21 0.16
C LEU A 267 16.02 -3.11 0.27
N THR A 268 15.31 -2.82 -0.82
CA THR A 268 14.17 -1.89 -0.83
C THR A 268 13.04 -2.39 0.06
N ALA A 269 12.69 -3.67 -0.04
CA ALA A 269 11.66 -4.27 0.79
C ALA A 269 12.00 -4.15 2.28
N LYS A 270 13.25 -4.44 2.66
CA LYS A 270 13.69 -4.35 4.05
C LYS A 270 13.62 -2.92 4.59
N ALA A 271 14.11 -1.93 3.83
CA ALA A 271 14.09 -0.53 4.24
C ALA A 271 12.65 -0.04 4.49
N ILE A 272 11.72 -0.37 3.59
CA ILE A 272 10.31 -0.01 3.74
C ILE A 272 9.66 -0.78 4.90
N ALA A 273 10.00 -2.05 5.09
CA ALA A 273 9.48 -2.85 6.19
C ALA A 273 9.86 -2.27 7.56
N GLU A 274 11.13 -1.88 7.72
CA GLU A 274 11.64 -1.24 8.93
C GLU A 274 11.04 0.15 9.16
N GLU A 275 10.89 0.95 8.10
CA GLU A 275 10.25 2.27 8.18
C GLU A 275 8.78 2.14 8.59
N ALA A 276 8.03 1.28 7.91
CA ALA A 276 6.61 1.07 8.14
C ALA A 276 6.30 0.31 9.44
N GLY A 277 7.19 -0.56 9.94
CA GLY A 277 6.98 -1.33 11.17
C GLY A 277 6.15 -2.61 11.00
N VAL A 278 6.19 -3.22 9.82
CA VAL A 278 5.56 -4.55 9.58
C VAL A 278 6.31 -5.67 10.30
N ASP A 279 5.65 -6.81 10.55
CA ASP A 279 6.28 -7.95 11.24
C ASP A 279 7.24 -8.73 10.34
N ASP A 280 6.93 -8.82 9.06
CA ASP A 280 7.70 -9.61 8.09
C ASP A 280 7.52 -9.07 6.67
N PHE A 281 8.39 -9.49 5.75
CA PHE A 281 8.25 -9.15 4.33
C PHE A 281 8.69 -10.27 3.39
N LEU A 282 8.04 -10.32 2.22
CA LEU A 282 8.43 -11.14 1.08
C LEU A 282 8.81 -10.22 -0.08
N ALA A 283 10.09 -10.22 -0.43
CA ALA A 283 10.65 -9.49 -1.57
C ALA A 283 10.68 -10.35 -2.84
N GLU A 284 10.81 -9.70 -3.99
CA GLU A 284 10.88 -10.35 -5.31
C GLU A 284 9.74 -11.37 -5.55
N ALA A 285 8.59 -11.17 -4.93
CA ALA A 285 7.49 -12.12 -4.94
C ALA A 285 6.82 -12.19 -6.32
N THR A 286 6.85 -13.37 -6.94
CA THR A 286 6.01 -13.66 -8.10
C THR A 286 4.54 -13.81 -7.70
N PRO A 287 3.56 -13.66 -8.62
CA PRO A 287 2.16 -13.97 -8.34
C PRO A 287 1.95 -15.36 -7.73
N GLU A 288 2.75 -16.34 -8.17
CA GLU A 288 2.77 -17.71 -7.65
C GLU A 288 3.24 -17.76 -6.19
N ASP A 289 4.29 -17.01 -5.84
CA ASP A 289 4.79 -16.92 -4.46
C ASP A 289 3.76 -16.27 -3.53
N LYS A 290 3.04 -15.24 -4.01
CA LYS A 290 1.93 -14.64 -3.24
C LYS A 290 0.88 -15.71 -2.89
N MET A 291 0.50 -16.54 -3.86
CA MET A 291 -0.48 -17.61 -3.67
C MET A 291 0.04 -18.74 -2.77
N ALA A 292 1.33 -19.08 -2.87
CA ALA A 292 1.95 -20.08 -2.01
C ALA A 292 1.98 -19.63 -0.55
N LEU A 293 2.29 -18.35 -0.30
CA LEU A 293 2.26 -17.77 1.04
C LEU A 293 0.86 -17.77 1.64
N ILE A 294 -0.18 -17.44 0.86
CA ILE A 294 -1.59 -17.48 1.32
C ILE A 294 -2.02 -18.90 1.75
N LYS A 295 -1.47 -19.94 1.11
CA LYS A 295 -1.83 -21.34 1.39
C LYS A 295 -1.13 -21.94 2.61
N ARG A 296 -0.06 -21.30 3.09
CA ARG A 296 0.81 -21.82 4.14
C ARG A 296 0.42 -21.24 5.50
#